data_AF-A0AAW0PWP0-F1
#
_entry.id   AF-A0AAW0PWP0-F1
#
_cell.length_a   1.000
_cell.length_b   1.000
_cell.length_c   1.000
_cell.angle_alpha   90.00
_cell.angle_beta   90.00
_cell.angle_gamma   90.00
#
_symmetry.space_group_name_H-M   'P 1'
#
loop_
_entity.id
_entity.type
_entity.pdbx_description
1 polymer ?
#
loop_
_entity_poly.entity_id
_entity_poly.type
_entity_poly.pdbx_seq_one_letter_code
_entity_poly.pdbx_strand_id
1 'polypeptide(L)'
;MEAIRLHERGHGSKEDIDIAMKLGAGYPMGPFELLDYVGLDTAKFIIDGWSAMDPGNPLFAQSELLNKLVAEGKYGKKTGEGFYKYK
;
A
#
# COMPACT_ATOMS: atom_id res chain seq x y z
N MET A 1 -4.50 3.39 -1.44
CA MET A 1 -3.50 4.48 -1.41
C MET A 1 -3.50 5.27 -0.10
N GLU A 2 -4.64 5.53 0.56
CA GLU A 2 -4.64 6.42 1.73
C GLU A 2 -3.77 5.96 2.91
N ALA A 3 -3.77 4.66 3.23
CA ALA A 3 -2.90 4.12 4.28
C ALA A 3 -1.41 4.42 4.01
N ILE A 4 -0.96 4.28 2.76
CA ILE A 4 0.42 4.60 2.35
C ILE A 4 0.71 6.09 2.58
N ARG A 5 -0.21 6.97 2.19
CA ARG A 5 -0.05 8.43 2.38
C ARG A 5 -0.06 8.83 3.85
N LEU A 6 -0.85 8.16 4.70
CA LEU A 6 -0.82 8.38 6.15
C LEU A 6 0.55 8.02 6.72
N HIS A 7 1.14 6.91 6.25
CA HIS A 7 2.48 6.49 6.65
C HIS A 7 3.57 7.44 6.15
N GLU A 8 3.52 7.86 4.88
CA GLU A 8 4.48 8.82 4.29
C GLU A 8 4.46 10.17 5.01
N ARG A 9 3.29 10.61 5.50
CA ARG A 9 3.14 11.82 6.32
C ARG A 9 3.61 11.66 7.77
N GLY A 10 4.01 10.45 8.17
CA GLY A 10 4.47 10.18 9.53
C GLY A 10 3.36 10.13 10.58
N HIS A 11 2.10 9.94 10.18
CA HIS A 11 0.97 9.85 11.12
C HIS A 11 0.90 8.50 11.86
N GLY A 12 1.63 7.48 11.39
CA GLY A 12 1.73 6.19 12.04
C GLY A 12 2.68 5.24 11.34
N SER A 13 3.16 4.23 12.06
CA SER A 13 3.85 3.09 11.45
C SER A 13 2.87 2.24 10.63
N LYS A 14 3.39 1.36 9.77
CA LYS A 14 2.53 0.48 8.95
C LYS A 14 1.75 -0.48 9.85
N GLU A 15 2.44 -0.95 10.88
CA GLU A 15 1.96 -1.82 11.93
C GLU A 15 0.83 -1.17 12.73
N ASP A 16 1.02 0.08 13.18
CA ASP A 16 -0.02 0.82 13.92
C ASP A 16 -1.25 1.09 13.07
N ILE A 17 -1.07 1.46 11.80
CA ILE A 17 -2.17 1.68 10.86
C ILE A 17 -2.95 0.37 10.63
N ASP A 18 -2.26 -0.75 10.44
CA ASP A 18 -2.91 -2.05 10.29
C ASP A 18 -3.66 -2.47 11.55
N ILE A 19 -3.08 -2.27 12.74
CA ILE A 19 -3.74 -2.53 14.02
C ILE A 19 -4.97 -1.65 14.20
N ALA A 20 -4.87 -0.35 13.90
CA ALA A 20 -5.99 0.58 14.00
C ALA A 20 -7.15 0.18 13.08
N MET A 21 -6.86 -0.26 11.85
CA MET A 21 -7.90 -0.71 10.93
C MET A 21 -8.52 -2.05 11.36
N LYS A 22 -7.73 -2.96 11.94
CA LYS A 22 -8.24 -4.25 12.45
C LYS A 22 -9.08 -4.08 13.71
N LEU A 23 -8.54 -3.40 14.72
CA LEU A 23 -9.17 -3.28 16.04
C LEU A 23 -10.18 -2.14 16.13
N GLY A 24 -9.89 -1.02 15.47
CA GLY A 24 -10.75 0.17 15.49
C GLY A 24 -11.90 0.10 14.49
N ALA A 25 -11.62 -0.32 13.25
CA ALA A 25 -12.63 -0.40 12.20
C ALA A 25 -13.19 -1.83 11.96
N GLY A 26 -12.67 -2.84 12.67
CA GLY A 26 -13.19 -4.21 12.62
C GLY A 26 -12.84 -4.99 11.36
N TYR A 27 -11.85 -4.55 10.58
CA TYR A 27 -11.42 -5.28 9.39
C TYR A 27 -10.64 -6.55 9.75
N PRO A 28 -10.78 -7.65 8.97
CA PRO A 28 -10.05 -8.89 9.24
C PRO A 28 -8.55 -8.81 8.93
N MET A 29 -8.13 -7.79 8.18
CA MET A 29 -6.75 -7.59 7.73
C MET A 29 -6.47 -6.09 7.62
N GLY A 30 -5.25 -5.68 7.98
CA GLY A 30 -4.83 -4.29 7.82
C GLY A 30 -4.59 -3.92 6.35
N PRO A 31 -4.68 -2.64 5.97
CA PRO A 31 -4.45 -2.21 4.59
C PRO A 31 -3.06 -2.55 4.03
N PHE A 32 -1.99 -2.51 4.82
CA PHE A 32 -0.64 -2.87 4.35
C PHE A 32 -0.52 -4.39 4.18
N GLU A 33 -1.00 -5.17 5.15
CA GLU A 33 -1.11 -6.63 5.04
C GLU A 33 -1.91 -7.04 3.79
N LEU A 34 -3.02 -6.34 3.52
CA LEU A 34 -3.87 -6.60 2.37
C LEU A 34 -3.18 -6.25 1.06
N LEU A 35 -2.47 -5.13 0.99
CA LEU A 35 -1.71 -4.74 -0.21
C LEU A 35 -0.61 -5.76 -0.53
N ASP A 36 0.12 -6.24 0.48
CA ASP A 36 1.13 -7.28 0.30
C ASP A 36 0.52 -8.65 -0.06
N TYR A 37 -0.72 -8.91 0.35
CA TYR A 37 -1.46 -10.11 -0.05
C TYR A 37 -1.93 -10.04 -1.52
N VAL A 38 -2.46 -8.89 -1.95
CA VAL A 38 -2.92 -8.66 -3.33
C VAL A 38 -1.76 -8.59 -4.33
N GLY A 39 -0.66 -7.96 -3.94
CA GLY A 39 0.49 -7.71 -4.79
C GLY A 39 0.67 -6.22 -5.06
N LEU A 40 1.86 -5.68 -4.72
CA LEU A 40 2.15 -4.25 -4.89
C LEU A 40 2.25 -3.82 -6.36
N ASP A 41 2.71 -4.71 -7.24
CA ASP A 41 2.71 -4.52 -8.69
C ASP A 41 1.29 -4.41 -9.27
N THR A 42 0.36 -5.26 -8.81
CA THR A 42 -1.05 -5.17 -9.18
C THR A 42 -1.66 -3.85 -8.71
N ALA A 43 -1.41 -3.47 -7.45
CA ALA A 43 -1.89 -2.20 -6.90
C ALA A 43 -1.32 -1.00 -7.67
N LYS A 44 -0.04 -1.05 -8.04
CA LYS A 44 0.60 -0.03 -8.87
C LYS A 44 -0.02 0.06 -10.26
N PHE A 45 -0.24 -1.07 -10.93
CA PHE A 45 -0.88 -1.10 -12.25
C PHE A 45 -2.25 -0.41 -12.23
N ILE A 46 -3.06 -0.68 -11.20
CA ILE A 46 -4.39 -0.07 -11.05
C ILE A 46 -4.28 1.45 -10.84
N ILE A 47 -3.41 1.90 -9.93
CA ILE A 47 -3.31 3.33 -9.62
C ILE A 47 -2.69 4.14 -10.76
N ASP A 48 -1.75 3.56 -11.51
CA ASP A 48 -1.21 4.16 -12.74
C ASP A 48 -2.31 4.36 -13.78
N GLY A 49 -3.17 3.35 -13.97
CA GLY A 49 -4.33 3.44 -14.86
C GLY A 49 -5.31 4.54 -14.43
N TRP A 50 -5.68 4.59 -13.15
CA TRP A 50 -6.58 5.63 -12.64
C TRP A 50 -5.97 7.04 -12.72
N SER A 51 -4.68 7.16 -12.40
CA SER A 51 -3.96 8.44 -12.52
C SER A 51 -3.85 8.91 -13.97
N ALA A 52 -3.77 8.00 -14.95
CA ALA A 52 -3.78 8.36 -16.36
C ALA A 52 -5.17 8.79 -16.84
N MET A 53 -6.23 8.18 -16.31
CA MET A 53 -7.61 8.52 -16.65
C MET A 53 -8.10 9.83 -16.04
N ASP A 54 -7.64 10.16 -14.82
CA ASP A 54 -8.03 11.38 -14.10
C ASP A 54 -6.82 11.99 -13.36
N PRO A 55 -5.89 12.65 -14.09
CA PRO A 55 -4.61 13.10 -13.54
C PRO A 55 -4.72 14.18 -12.46
N GLY A 56 -5.84 14.90 -12.41
CA GLY A 56 -6.08 15.97 -11.44
C GLY A 56 -6.59 15.48 -10.10
N ASN A 57 -6.93 14.19 -9.98
CA ASN A 57 -7.58 13.66 -8.80
C ASN A 57 -6.57 13.24 -7.73
N PRO A 58 -6.55 13.91 -6.57
CA PRO A 58 -5.58 13.64 -5.52
C PRO A 58 -5.74 12.24 -4.91
N LEU A 59 -6.90 11.58 -5.07
CA LEU A 59 -7.08 10.21 -4.61
C LEU A 59 -6.22 9.23 -5.41
N PHE A 60 -5.97 9.53 -6.69
CA PHE A 60 -5.17 8.72 -7.61
C PHE A 60 -3.70 9.13 -7.66
N ALA A 61 -3.30 10.09 -6.82
CA ALA A 61 -1.91 10.50 -6.71
C ALA A 61 -1.00 9.29 -6.40
N GLN A 62 0.08 9.22 -7.17
CA GLN A 62 1.13 8.22 -7.06
C GLN A 62 1.83 8.31 -5.69
N SER A 63 2.31 7.17 -5.18
CA SER A 63 3.14 7.11 -3.97
C SER A 63 4.57 6.74 -4.34
N GLU A 64 5.53 7.53 -3.86
CA GLU A 64 6.95 7.27 -4.06
C GLU A 64 7.38 5.97 -3.37
N LEU A 65 6.83 5.69 -2.18
CA LEU A 65 7.11 4.45 -1.45
C LEU A 65 6.65 3.22 -2.24
N LEU A 66 5.42 3.25 -2.79
CA LEU A 66 4.91 2.15 -3.62
C LEU A 66 5.78 1.95 -4.87
N ASN A 67 6.13 3.05 -5.55
CA ASN A 67 6.98 3.00 -6.75
C ASN A 67 8.34 2.38 -6.45
N LYS A 68 8.96 2.75 -5.33
CA LYS A 68 10.25 2.20 -4.89
C LYS A 68 10.17 0.68 -4.63
N LEU A 69 9.16 0.23 -3.88
CA LEU A 69 9.02 -1.20 -3.57
C LEU A 69 8.81 -2.05 -4.83
N VAL A 70 7.97 -1.57 -5.75
CA VAL A 70 7.75 -2.27 -7.03
C VAL A 70 9.02 -2.27 -7.88
N ALA A 71 9.77 -1.16 -7.94
CA ALA A 71 11.04 -1.09 -8.66
C ALA A 71 12.11 -2.04 -8.07
N GLU A 72 12.07 -2.30 -6.76
CA GLU A 72 12.93 -3.27 -6.07
C GLU A 72 12.45 -4.73 -6.21
N GLY A 73 11.35 -5.00 -6.92
CA GLY A 73 10.79 -6.35 -7.07
C GLY A 73 10.13 -6.88 -5.80
N LYS A 74 9.81 -6.00 -4.84
CA LYS A 74 9.17 -6.33 -3.57
C LYS A 74 7.66 -6.21 -3.73
N TYR A 75 7.01 -7.31 -4.11
CA TYR A 75 5.59 -7.35 -4.42
C TYR A 75 4.71 -7.86 -3.27
N GLY A 76 5.26 -8.03 -2.07
CA GLY A 76 4.53 -8.57 -0.92
C GLY A 76 4.73 -10.07 -0.76
N LYS A 77 3.68 -10.79 -0.36
CA LYS A 77 3.77 -12.21 0.01
C LYS A 77 4.34 -13.09 -1.10
N LYS A 78 4.00 -12.82 -2.36
CA LYS A 78 4.44 -13.63 -3.51
C LYS A 78 5.95 -13.56 -3.79
N THR A 79 6.65 -12.54 -3.27
CA THR A 79 8.10 -12.35 -3.41
C THR A 79 8.83 -12.43 -2.07
N GLY A 80 8.14 -12.76 -0.98
CA GLY A 80 8.72 -12.82 0.38
C GLY A 80 8.95 -11.46 1.05
N GLU A 81 8.76 -10.34 0.34
CA GLU A 81 8.92 -8.99 0.89
C GLU A 81 8.06 -7.98 0.12
N GLY A 82 7.43 -7.06 0.85
CA GLY A 82 6.71 -5.89 0.37
C GLY A 82 6.80 -4.77 1.41
N PHE A 83 5.67 -4.35 1.96
CA PHE A 83 5.64 -3.52 3.17
C PHE A 83 6.15 -4.27 4.40
N TYR A 84 5.92 -5.58 4.45
CA TYR A 84 6.43 -6.47 5.48
C TYR A 84 7.39 -7.51 4.89
N LYS A 85 8.18 -8.13 5.77
CA LYS A 85 9.01 -9.30 5.43
C LYS A 85 8.25 -10.58 5.77
N TYR A 86 8.20 -11.51 4.82
CA TYR A 86 7.55 -12.80 4.94
C TYR A 86 8.59 -13.91 4.94
N LYS A 87 8.36 -14.94 5.78
CA LYS A 87 9.20 -16.15 5.86
C LYS A 87 8.61 -17.26 5.01
#